data_AF-A0A3Q2Y1M0-F1
#
_entry.id   AF-A0A3Q2Y1M0-F1
#
_cell.length_a   1.000
_cell.length_b   1.000
_cell.length_c   1.000
_cell.angle_alpha   90.00
_cell.angle_beta   90.00
_cell.angle_gamma   90.00
#
_symmetry.space_group_name_H-M   'P 1'
#
loop_
_entity.id
_entity.type
_entity.pdbx_description
1 polymer ?
#
loop_
_entity_poly.entity_id
_entity_poly.type
_entity_poly.pdbx_seq_one_letter_code
_entity_poly.pdbx_strand_id
1 'polypeptide(L)'
;MNTCKYNGGVVRPLVGSLASSSRRNLAELDSETQPLQTLHSSGLEVVVSKGNGGEDPSKASNESLVREGSGRSRGRAPQKKNRDIGYKLGHRRALFEKRKRLSDYALIFGMFGIVVMVTETELSWGVYTKESSYSFALKCLISLSTVILLGLIIMYHAREIQLFMVDNGADDWRIAMTYERIFFIVLELLVCAIHPIPGQYVFTWKARLAFTYTPSVADADVDIILSIPMFLRLYLIGRVMLLHSKLFTDASSRSIGALNKINFNTRFVMKTLMTICPGTVLLVFSISSWIIAAWTVRVCERYHDKQEVTSNFLGAMWLISITFLSIGYGDMVPHTYCGKGVCLLTGIMGAGCTALVVAVVARKLELTKAEKHVHNFMMDTQLCKRVKNTAANVLRETWLIYKHTKLVKKIDHAKVRKHQRKFLQAIHQLRSVKMEQRKLNDQANTLVDLAKTQNVMYDLVSELQERSEELDKRIGTLEDKLDSVTGSLQALPCLISQAITQQQQDFLDGFVHRFRPASLASERSERSERSWTSTTRRRRSPSTAPHTSSDSG
;
A
#
# COMPACT_ATOMS: atom_id res chain seq x y z
N MET A 1 -9.21 6.12 -69.52
CA MET A 1 -8.87 7.56 -69.33
C MET A 1 -8.58 7.80 -67.86
N ASN A 2 -7.64 8.71 -67.56
CA ASN A 2 -7.31 9.33 -66.26
C ASN A 2 -7.01 8.35 -65.10
N THR A 3 -5.79 7.84 -64.88
CA THR A 3 -4.52 8.48 -64.43
C THR A 3 -4.61 9.45 -63.24
N CYS A 4 -3.97 9.05 -62.13
CA CYS A 4 -3.16 9.91 -61.28
C CYS A 4 -1.89 9.15 -60.85
N LYS A 5 -0.73 9.77 -61.05
CA LYS A 5 0.58 9.41 -60.49
C LYS A 5 1.04 10.58 -59.61
N TYR A 6 1.87 10.32 -58.60
CA TYR A 6 3.12 11.03 -58.23
C TYR A 6 3.61 10.36 -56.93
N ASN A 7 4.77 9.68 -56.94
CA ASN A 7 6.06 10.13 -56.37
C ASN A 7 5.95 10.79 -54.98
N GLY A 8 6.76 10.47 -53.97
CA GLY A 8 8.02 9.72 -53.96
C GLY A 8 9.08 10.56 -53.26
N GLY A 9 9.40 10.25 -52.00
CA GLY A 9 10.32 11.03 -51.17
C GLY A 9 11.21 10.13 -50.31
N VAL A 10 12.52 10.23 -50.53
CA VAL A 10 13.56 9.41 -49.87
C VAL A 10 14.09 10.14 -48.64
N VAL A 11 14.25 9.43 -47.51
CA VAL A 11 15.11 9.88 -46.42
C VAL A 11 15.95 8.70 -45.89
N ARG A 12 17.27 8.81 -46.00
CA ARG A 12 18.28 8.01 -45.29
C ARG A 12 19.49 8.91 -44.96
N PRO A 13 20.38 8.50 -44.02
CA PRO A 13 20.98 9.45 -43.08
C PRO A 13 22.45 9.81 -43.34
N LEU A 14 22.89 10.93 -42.74
CA LEU A 14 24.26 11.18 -42.28
C LEU A 14 24.16 11.75 -40.84
N VAL A 15 24.87 11.30 -39.80
CA VAL A 15 26.29 10.97 -39.58
C VAL A 15 27.16 12.21 -39.28
N GLY A 16 27.44 12.40 -37.98
CA GLY A 16 28.64 13.03 -37.40
C GLY A 16 28.89 14.54 -37.65
N SER A 17 29.72 15.23 -36.85
CA SER A 17 30.25 14.98 -35.49
C SER A 17 30.91 16.28 -34.97
N LEU A 18 31.28 16.32 -33.68
CA LEU A 18 32.12 17.33 -32.99
C LEU A 18 31.46 18.71 -32.77
N ALA A 19 31.09 19.10 -31.53
CA ALA A 19 31.93 19.58 -30.40
C ALA A 19 32.23 21.10 -30.50
N SER A 20 32.26 21.93 -29.44
CA SER A 20 31.91 21.83 -28.00
C SER A 20 31.48 23.25 -27.52
N SER A 21 31.10 23.60 -26.28
CA SER A 21 30.92 22.98 -24.95
C SER A 21 29.69 23.65 -24.30
N SER A 22 28.90 23.07 -23.39
CA SER A 22 29.16 22.42 -22.09
C SER A 22 29.64 23.34 -20.95
N ARG A 23 28.67 23.84 -20.16
CA ARG A 23 28.75 23.87 -18.70
C ARG A 23 27.42 23.37 -18.14
N ARG A 24 27.41 22.15 -17.60
CA ARG A 24 26.35 21.57 -16.76
C ARG A 24 26.95 21.25 -15.39
N ASN A 25 26.07 21.19 -14.39
CA ASN A 25 26.05 20.28 -13.23
C ASN A 25 27.39 19.66 -12.78
N LEU A 26 27.77 19.94 -11.53
CA LEU A 26 28.84 19.27 -10.80
C LEU A 26 28.29 18.76 -9.44
N ALA A 27 28.92 17.75 -8.85
CA ALA A 27 28.46 16.83 -7.79
C ALA A 27 27.51 15.72 -8.32
N GLU A 28 28.00 14.53 -8.69
CA GLU A 28 28.46 13.41 -7.82
C GLU A 28 27.30 12.88 -6.95
N LEU A 29 26.90 11.60 -6.93
CA LEU A 29 27.41 10.36 -7.52
C LEU A 29 28.90 10.06 -7.35
N ASP A 30 29.24 9.47 -6.21
CA ASP A 30 30.17 8.33 -6.19
C ASP A 30 29.86 7.40 -5.00
N SER A 31 30.54 6.25 -4.95
CA SER A 31 30.53 5.22 -3.89
C SER A 31 29.37 4.20 -3.87
N GLU A 32 29.62 3.14 -4.63
CA GLU A 32 29.00 1.81 -4.57
C GLU A 32 29.33 1.03 -3.26
N THR A 33 28.61 -0.09 -3.10
CA THR A 33 28.88 -1.30 -2.27
C THR A 33 30.10 -1.38 -1.33
N GLN A 34 29.86 -1.72 -0.05
CA GLN A 34 30.66 -2.67 0.75
C GLN A 34 29.79 -3.33 1.86
N PRO A 35 30.24 -4.42 2.54
CA PRO A 35 29.39 -5.61 2.67
C PRO A 35 28.70 -5.85 4.02
N LEU A 36 27.87 -6.89 4.02
CA LEU A 36 27.12 -7.43 5.15
C LEU A 36 28.09 -8.07 6.17
N GLN A 37 28.57 -7.30 7.15
CA GLN A 37 29.41 -7.82 8.24
C GLN A 37 28.58 -8.12 9.50
N THR A 38 28.55 -9.40 9.88
CA THR A 38 27.85 -9.89 11.08
C THR A 38 28.55 -9.43 12.35
N LEU A 39 27.98 -8.45 13.05
CA LEU A 39 28.40 -8.13 14.42
C LEU A 39 27.64 -8.95 15.46
N HIS A 40 28.39 -9.36 16.48
CA HIS A 40 28.07 -10.47 17.36
C HIS A 40 26.88 -10.21 18.29
N SER A 41 26.14 -11.28 18.58
CA SER A 41 25.07 -11.30 19.58
C SER A 41 25.51 -10.72 20.93
N SER A 42 24.66 -9.88 21.51
CA SER A 42 24.52 -9.71 22.96
C SER A 42 23.02 -9.80 23.27
N GLY A 43 22.62 -10.91 23.87
CA GLY A 43 21.23 -11.37 23.87
C GLY A 43 20.26 -10.44 24.62
N LEU A 44 19.12 -10.15 24.00
CA LEU A 44 17.91 -9.76 24.71
C LEU A 44 16.99 -10.98 24.79
N GLU A 45 17.19 -11.78 25.83
CA GLU A 45 16.38 -12.96 26.12
C GLU A 45 14.96 -12.51 26.50
N VAL A 46 13.99 -12.67 25.58
CA VAL A 46 12.58 -12.37 25.85
C VAL A 46 11.99 -13.53 26.67
N VAL A 47 12.24 -13.50 27.98
CA VAL A 47 11.63 -14.42 28.94
C VAL A 47 10.13 -14.13 29.03
N VAL A 48 9.33 -14.93 28.31
CA VAL A 48 7.87 -14.94 28.43
C VAL A 48 7.47 -15.69 29.70
N SER A 49 7.47 -14.99 30.84
CA SER A 49 6.91 -15.53 32.08
C SER A 49 5.37 -15.59 32.00
N LYS A 50 4.86 -16.78 31.69
CA LYS A 50 3.45 -17.15 31.75
C LYS A 50 3.00 -17.22 33.22
N GLY A 51 2.34 -16.18 33.71
CA GLY A 51 1.71 -16.15 35.04
C GLY A 51 0.22 -16.48 34.97
N ASN A 52 -0.23 -17.47 35.73
CA ASN A 52 -1.62 -17.94 35.78
C ASN A 52 -2.12 -17.93 37.23
N GLY A 53 -3.43 -17.71 37.43
CA GLY A 53 -4.06 -17.69 38.76
C GLY A 53 -3.94 -16.35 39.48
N GLY A 54 -4.97 -15.97 40.22
CA GLY A 54 -4.98 -14.78 41.06
C GLY A 54 -5.49 -15.12 42.46
N GLU A 55 -5.39 -14.15 43.36
CA GLU A 55 -6.05 -14.13 44.67
C GLU A 55 -6.00 -12.67 45.20
N ASP A 56 -7.08 -12.22 45.85
CA ASP A 56 -7.08 -11.01 46.67
C ASP A 56 -6.30 -11.28 47.98
N PRO A 57 -5.72 -10.26 48.62
CA PRO A 57 -6.42 -9.77 49.81
C PRO A 57 -6.40 -8.25 50.03
N SER A 58 -7.26 -7.84 50.95
CA SER A 58 -7.63 -6.45 51.25
C SER A 58 -6.79 -5.79 52.37
N LYS A 59 -6.83 -4.44 52.38
CA LYS A 59 -6.57 -3.51 53.52
C LYS A 59 -5.22 -3.54 54.27
N ALA A 60 -4.44 -2.46 54.09
CA ALA A 60 -3.79 -1.63 55.14
C ALA A 60 -2.99 -0.50 54.43
N SER A 61 -3.45 0.75 54.37
CA SER A 61 -3.26 1.83 55.37
C SER A 61 -1.80 2.26 55.63
N ASN A 62 -1.55 3.57 55.48
CA ASN A 62 -0.35 4.30 55.93
C ASN A 62 -0.17 4.12 57.48
N GLU A 63 0.93 4.48 58.15
CA GLU A 63 1.89 5.59 57.90
C GLU A 63 3.21 5.42 58.72
N SER A 64 4.26 6.17 58.32
CA SER A 64 5.42 6.65 59.11
C SER A 64 6.08 5.81 60.24
N LEU A 65 7.41 5.63 60.17
CA LEU A 65 8.36 6.36 61.05
C LEU A 65 9.85 6.16 60.69
N VAL A 66 10.71 7.02 61.23
CA VAL A 66 12.09 7.32 60.82
C VAL A 66 13.14 6.53 61.60
N ARG A 67 14.24 6.10 60.95
CA ARG A 67 15.58 6.06 61.57
C ARG A 67 16.71 6.09 60.53
N GLU A 68 17.75 6.88 60.81
CA GLU A 68 18.97 7.00 59.98
C GLU A 68 19.90 5.77 60.09
N GLY A 69 20.72 5.58 59.05
CA GLY A 69 21.85 4.65 59.03
C GLY A 69 22.74 4.86 57.80
N SER A 70 23.95 5.38 58.01
CA SER A 70 24.95 5.64 56.96
C SER A 70 25.46 4.36 56.28
N GLY A 71 25.67 4.38 54.96
CA GLY A 71 26.34 3.25 54.29
C GLY A 71 26.35 3.24 52.75
N ARG A 72 27.42 3.79 52.16
CA ARG A 72 28.02 3.47 50.83
C ARG A 72 27.15 3.42 49.55
N SER A 73 27.62 4.19 48.57
CA SER A 73 27.21 4.18 47.16
C SER A 73 27.14 2.79 46.52
N ARG A 74 26.03 2.49 45.82
CA ARG A 74 25.95 1.46 44.78
C ARG A 74 24.96 1.94 43.70
N GLY A 75 25.38 1.87 42.44
CA GLY A 75 24.73 2.61 41.34
C GLY A 75 23.26 2.28 41.10
N ARG A 76 22.40 3.31 41.12
CA ARG A 76 20.95 3.17 40.87
C ARG A 76 20.63 3.34 39.38
N ALA A 77 20.87 2.28 38.61
CA ALA A 77 20.50 2.17 37.19
C ALA A 77 18.96 1.93 37.01
N PRO A 78 18.40 1.84 35.79
CA PRO A 78 17.24 2.63 35.35
C PRO A 78 15.84 2.14 35.76
N GLN A 79 15.70 1.31 36.79
CA GLN A 79 14.43 0.63 37.13
C GLN A 79 13.23 1.57 37.38
N LYS A 80 13.46 2.79 37.92
CA LYS A 80 12.36 3.73 38.20
C LYS A 80 11.66 4.19 36.92
N LYS A 81 12.42 4.44 35.84
CA LYS A 81 11.93 4.99 34.57
C LYS A 81 11.03 3.99 33.80
N ASN A 82 11.33 2.69 33.90
CA ASN A 82 10.50 1.65 33.25
C ASN A 82 9.14 1.44 33.94
N ARG A 83 9.04 1.62 35.27
CA ARG A 83 7.75 1.59 35.97
C ARG A 83 6.82 2.71 35.51
N ASP A 84 7.36 3.92 35.31
CA ASP A 84 6.59 5.06 34.83
C ASP A 84 6.10 4.89 33.38
N ILE A 85 6.92 4.30 32.49
CA ILE A 85 6.55 4.03 31.10
C ILE A 85 5.43 2.98 31.02
N GLY A 86 5.56 1.86 31.77
CA GLY A 86 4.52 0.83 31.84
C GLY A 86 3.21 1.36 32.40
N TYR A 87 3.27 2.19 33.45
CA TYR A 87 2.10 2.86 34.02
C TYR A 87 1.44 3.82 33.01
N LYS A 88 2.21 4.65 32.30
CA LYS A 88 1.70 5.55 31.26
C LYS A 88 1.03 4.78 30.10
N LEU A 89 1.62 3.67 29.65
CA LEU A 89 1.04 2.80 28.62
C LEU A 89 -0.27 2.14 29.09
N GLY A 90 -0.32 1.66 30.34
CA GLY A 90 -1.54 1.12 30.95
C GLY A 90 -2.65 2.17 31.09
N HIS A 91 -2.29 3.36 31.56
CA HIS A 91 -3.20 4.51 31.68
C HIS A 91 -3.77 4.93 30.31
N ARG A 92 -2.91 5.03 29.29
CA ARG A 92 -3.30 5.31 27.89
C ARG A 92 -4.29 4.28 27.36
N ARG A 93 -4.05 2.98 27.60
CA ARG A 93 -4.97 1.89 27.20
C ARG A 93 -6.33 2.03 27.92
N ALA A 94 -6.33 2.30 29.22
CA ALA A 94 -7.55 2.50 30.00
C ALA A 94 -8.35 3.74 29.57
N LEU A 95 -7.69 4.85 29.20
CA LEU A 95 -8.34 6.02 28.62
C LEU A 95 -8.97 5.71 27.25
N PHE A 96 -8.26 4.99 26.38
CA PHE A 96 -8.79 4.57 25.08
C PHE A 96 -10.03 3.66 25.22
N GLU A 97 -10.02 2.73 26.17
CA GLU A 97 -11.16 1.86 26.46
C GLU A 97 -12.35 2.60 27.12
N LYS A 98 -12.10 3.62 27.93
CA LYS A 98 -13.15 4.53 28.42
C LYS A 98 -13.75 5.36 27.28
N ARG A 99 -12.92 5.89 26.37
CA ARG A 99 -13.36 6.59 25.15
C ARG A 99 -14.24 5.70 24.26
N LYS A 100 -13.89 4.41 24.13
CA LYS A 100 -14.69 3.40 23.41
C LYS A 100 -16.11 3.29 23.99
N ARG A 101 -16.21 3.00 25.29
CA ARG A 101 -17.50 2.89 25.99
C ARG A 101 -18.35 4.16 25.91
N LEU A 102 -17.74 5.35 26.03
CA LEU A 102 -18.45 6.63 25.84
C LEU A 102 -19.05 6.76 24.44
N SER A 103 -18.32 6.32 23.39
CA SER A 103 -18.84 6.31 22.02
C SER A 103 -19.99 5.31 21.85
N ASP A 104 -19.95 4.18 22.55
CA ASP A 104 -20.99 3.15 22.50
C ASP A 104 -22.28 3.65 23.16
N TYR A 105 -22.17 4.28 24.34
CA TYR A 105 -23.32 4.93 24.99
C TYR A 105 -23.87 6.08 24.16
N ALA A 106 -23.01 6.91 23.54
CA ALA A 106 -23.45 7.97 22.65
C ALA A 106 -24.24 7.41 21.45
N LEU A 107 -23.80 6.30 20.86
CA LEU A 107 -24.57 5.62 19.81
C LEU A 107 -25.92 5.12 20.33
N ILE A 108 -25.97 4.47 21.51
CA ILE A 108 -27.23 3.96 22.09
C ILE A 108 -28.25 5.09 22.29
N PHE A 109 -27.87 6.19 22.93
CA PHE A 109 -28.77 7.34 23.13
C PHE A 109 -29.10 8.06 21.81
N GLY A 110 -28.16 8.15 20.87
CA GLY A 110 -28.40 8.69 19.53
C GLY A 110 -29.45 7.90 18.75
N MET A 111 -29.33 6.57 18.73
CA MET A 111 -30.29 5.67 18.07
C MET A 111 -31.64 5.65 18.81
N PHE A 112 -31.65 5.61 20.14
CA PHE A 112 -32.88 5.71 20.93
C PHE A 112 -33.66 6.99 20.60
N GLY A 113 -32.98 8.14 20.54
CA GLY A 113 -33.61 9.40 20.15
C GLY A 113 -34.21 9.39 18.74
N ILE A 114 -33.56 8.74 17.77
CA ILE A 114 -34.12 8.56 16.42
C ILE A 114 -35.35 7.65 16.45
N VAL A 115 -35.29 6.51 17.14
CA VAL A 115 -36.42 5.55 17.23
C VAL A 115 -37.63 6.21 17.89
N VAL A 116 -37.45 6.88 19.03
CA VAL A 116 -38.56 7.58 19.72
C VAL A 116 -39.11 8.72 18.86
N MET A 117 -38.27 9.45 18.11
CA MET A 117 -38.74 10.46 17.15
C MET A 117 -39.61 9.85 16.04
N VAL A 118 -39.18 8.74 15.42
CA VAL A 118 -39.96 8.07 14.38
C VAL A 118 -41.28 7.55 14.95
N THR A 119 -41.27 6.96 16.15
CA THR A 119 -42.47 6.51 16.85
C THR A 119 -43.42 7.67 17.19
N GLU A 120 -42.89 8.81 17.65
CA GLU A 120 -43.69 10.02 17.91
C GLU A 120 -44.37 10.51 16.63
N THR A 121 -43.63 10.64 15.53
CA THR A 121 -44.12 11.17 14.25
C THR A 121 -45.08 10.24 13.52
N GLU A 122 -45.04 8.91 13.74
CA GLU A 122 -46.03 7.98 13.21
C GLU A 122 -47.30 7.90 14.09
N LEU A 123 -47.15 7.82 15.42
CA LEU A 123 -48.30 7.71 16.34
C LEU A 123 -49.08 9.01 16.47
N SER A 124 -48.43 10.18 16.38
CA SER A 124 -49.07 11.50 16.42
C SER A 124 -49.91 11.82 15.18
N TRP A 125 -49.91 10.93 14.19
CA TRP A 125 -50.75 11.02 13.00
C TRP A 125 -51.84 9.94 12.98
N GLY A 126 -51.49 8.70 13.34
CA GLY A 126 -52.41 7.57 13.24
C GLY A 126 -53.24 7.25 14.50
N VAL A 127 -52.85 7.72 15.69
CA VAL A 127 -53.42 7.24 16.97
C VAL A 127 -53.82 8.34 17.94
N TYR A 128 -53.00 9.38 18.10
CA TYR A 128 -53.28 10.49 19.03
C TYR A 128 -52.98 11.85 18.39
N THR A 129 -53.60 12.92 18.89
CA THR A 129 -53.28 14.29 18.46
C THR A 129 -52.01 14.80 19.15
N LYS A 130 -51.30 15.72 18.49
CA LYS A 130 -50.09 16.42 19.01
C LYS A 130 -50.31 17.15 20.35
N GLU A 131 -51.57 17.40 20.72
CA GLU A 131 -51.97 18.04 22.00
C GLU A 131 -51.92 17.08 23.20
N SER A 132 -51.91 15.77 22.93
CA SER A 132 -52.03 14.75 23.97
C SER A 132 -50.78 14.66 24.86
N SER A 133 -51.00 14.32 26.13
CA SER A 133 -49.94 14.04 27.11
C SER A 133 -48.93 12.99 26.63
N TYR A 134 -49.33 12.09 25.72
CA TYR A 134 -48.47 11.09 25.09
C TYR A 134 -47.45 11.73 24.13
N SER A 135 -47.86 12.66 23.26
CA SER A 135 -46.91 13.41 22.39
C SER A 135 -45.92 14.20 23.25
N PHE A 136 -46.41 14.90 24.27
CA PHE A 136 -45.56 15.66 25.20
C PHE A 136 -44.54 14.75 25.93
N ALA A 137 -44.97 13.59 26.43
CA ALA A 137 -44.09 12.62 27.09
C ALA A 137 -42.99 12.09 26.14
N LEU A 138 -43.33 11.75 24.90
CA LEU A 138 -42.33 11.28 23.93
C LEU A 138 -41.35 12.40 23.52
N LYS A 139 -41.82 13.63 23.32
CA LYS A 139 -40.94 14.80 23.07
C LYS A 139 -40.00 15.09 24.24
N CYS A 140 -40.47 14.93 25.48
CA CYS A 140 -39.64 15.00 26.67
C CYS A 140 -38.58 13.88 26.74
N LEU A 141 -38.92 12.64 26.36
CA LEU A 141 -37.96 11.54 26.26
C LEU A 141 -36.90 11.77 25.17
N ILE A 142 -37.30 12.29 24.01
CA ILE A 142 -36.37 12.71 22.94
C ILE A 142 -35.40 13.75 23.52
N SER A 143 -35.93 14.82 24.12
CA SER A 143 -35.12 15.91 24.68
C SER A 143 -34.15 15.42 25.76
N LEU A 144 -34.62 14.61 26.72
CA LEU A 144 -33.78 14.01 27.75
C LEU A 144 -32.66 13.15 27.13
N SER A 145 -32.96 12.34 26.12
CA SER A 145 -31.96 11.55 25.40
C SER A 145 -30.91 12.41 24.70
N THR A 146 -31.29 13.60 24.20
CA THR A 146 -30.34 14.54 23.58
C THR A 146 -29.42 15.22 24.58
N VAL A 147 -29.92 15.63 25.74
CA VAL A 147 -29.09 16.22 26.80
C VAL A 147 -28.04 15.22 27.26
N ILE A 148 -28.43 13.95 27.44
CA ILE A 148 -27.50 12.85 27.77
C ILE A 148 -26.49 12.63 26.63
N LEU A 149 -26.94 12.60 25.37
CA LEU A 149 -26.08 12.46 24.19
C LEU A 149 -25.03 13.58 24.10
N LEU A 150 -25.42 14.83 24.28
CA LEU A 150 -24.52 15.98 24.25
C LEU A 150 -23.48 15.90 25.38
N GLY A 151 -23.90 15.52 26.59
CA GLY A 151 -22.97 15.25 27.70
C GLY A 151 -21.97 14.14 27.40
N LEU A 152 -22.41 13.06 26.73
CA LEU A 152 -21.54 11.96 26.29
C LEU A 152 -20.56 12.38 25.20
N ILE A 153 -20.96 13.25 24.26
CA ILE A 153 -20.07 13.81 23.22
C ILE A 153 -19.01 14.72 23.85
N ILE A 154 -19.39 15.59 24.80
CA ILE A 154 -18.44 16.43 25.55
C ILE A 154 -17.45 15.55 26.33
N MET A 155 -17.94 14.51 27.03
CA MET A 155 -17.09 13.55 27.73
C MET A 155 -16.16 12.78 26.78
N TYR A 156 -16.63 12.40 25.59
CA TYR A 156 -15.82 11.73 24.57
C TYR A 156 -14.66 12.62 24.11
N HIS A 157 -14.91 13.90 23.78
CA HIS A 157 -13.85 14.82 23.37
C HIS A 157 -12.93 15.21 24.54
N ALA A 158 -13.43 15.31 25.77
CA ALA A 158 -12.59 15.49 26.95
C ALA A 158 -11.59 14.32 27.13
N ARG A 159 -12.03 13.07 26.90
CA ARG A 159 -11.12 11.90 26.91
C ARG A 159 -10.19 11.84 25.71
N GLU A 160 -10.60 12.35 24.55
CA GLU A 160 -9.73 12.50 23.38
C GLU A 160 -8.62 13.53 23.62
N ILE A 161 -8.94 14.69 24.22
CA ILE A 161 -7.97 15.73 24.58
C ILE A 161 -6.99 15.19 25.64
N GLN A 162 -7.48 14.49 26.66
CA GLN A 162 -6.62 13.81 27.64
C GLN A 162 -5.69 12.77 27.01
N LEU A 163 -6.16 12.01 26.02
CA LEU A 163 -5.32 11.05 25.29
C LEU A 163 -4.21 11.78 24.49
N PHE A 164 -4.54 12.90 23.84
CA PHE A 164 -3.57 13.74 23.14
C PHE A 164 -2.54 14.36 24.09
N MET A 165 -2.96 14.83 25.26
CA MET A 165 -2.07 15.32 26.33
C MET A 165 -1.09 14.24 26.78
N VAL A 166 -1.58 13.03 27.09
CA VAL A 166 -0.74 11.89 27.52
C VAL A 166 0.24 11.45 26.43
N ASP A 167 -0.18 11.47 25.16
CA ASP A 167 0.67 11.08 24.03
C ASP A 167 1.78 12.11 23.73
N ASN A 168 1.57 13.39 24.03
CA ASN A 168 2.58 14.46 23.86
C ASN A 168 3.32 14.84 25.15
N GLY A 169 2.90 14.33 26.31
CA GLY A 169 3.46 14.70 27.61
C GLY A 169 3.15 16.15 28.05
N ALA A 170 2.04 16.72 27.60
CA ALA A 170 1.62 18.09 27.92
C ALA A 170 0.61 18.10 29.08
N ASP A 171 0.88 18.87 30.13
CA ASP A 171 0.00 18.98 31.30
C ASP A 171 -1.14 20.01 31.11
N ASP A 172 -0.95 21.01 30.24
CA ASP A 172 -1.95 22.03 29.93
C ASP A 172 -2.87 21.63 28.75
N TRP A 173 -4.14 21.36 29.06
CA TRP A 173 -5.17 21.03 28.06
C TRP A 173 -5.39 22.13 27.00
N ARG A 174 -5.07 23.39 27.34
CA ARG A 174 -5.18 24.54 26.41
C ARG A 174 -4.28 24.38 25.19
N ILE A 175 -3.10 23.78 25.36
CA ILE A 175 -2.13 23.52 24.28
C ILE A 175 -2.70 22.50 23.27
N ALA A 176 -3.53 21.56 23.74
CA ALA A 176 -4.20 20.56 22.90
C ALA A 176 -5.46 21.09 22.18
N MET A 177 -5.92 22.31 22.49
CA MET A 177 -7.21 22.84 22.06
C MET A 177 -7.05 23.90 20.95
N THR A 178 -6.97 23.43 19.70
CA THR A 178 -6.90 24.29 18.51
C THR A 178 -8.28 24.84 18.11
N TYR A 179 -8.33 26.01 17.47
CA TYR A 179 -9.56 26.59 16.93
C TYR A 179 -10.31 25.65 15.97
N GLU A 180 -9.58 24.91 15.12
CA GLU A 180 -10.15 23.89 14.23
C GLU A 180 -10.85 22.76 15.02
N ARG A 181 -10.22 22.25 16.09
CA ARG A 181 -10.82 21.25 16.98
C ARG A 181 -12.07 21.80 17.66
N ILE A 182 -12.02 23.04 18.18
CA ILE A 182 -13.19 23.69 18.80
C ILE A 182 -14.34 23.78 17.79
N PHE A 183 -14.06 24.25 16.56
CA PHE A 183 -15.07 24.38 15.51
C PHE A 183 -15.75 23.05 15.20
N PHE A 184 -15.00 21.95 15.03
CA PHE A 184 -15.59 20.63 14.80
C PHE A 184 -16.40 20.11 16.00
N ILE A 185 -15.95 20.34 17.24
CA ILE A 185 -16.72 19.97 18.45
C ILE A 185 -18.04 20.76 18.51
N VAL A 186 -18.01 22.06 18.26
CA VAL A 186 -19.21 22.91 18.26
C VAL A 186 -20.18 22.50 17.15
N LEU A 187 -19.68 22.22 15.94
CA LEU A 187 -20.48 21.73 14.83
C LEU A 187 -21.14 20.38 15.16
N GLU A 188 -20.40 19.46 15.78
CA GLU A 188 -20.92 18.16 16.19
C GLU A 188 -22.01 18.29 17.27
N LEU A 189 -21.80 19.15 18.27
CA LEU A 189 -22.80 19.44 19.29
C LEU A 189 -24.05 20.09 18.69
N LEU A 190 -23.91 21.03 17.73
CA LEU A 190 -25.04 21.64 17.04
C LEU A 190 -25.86 20.59 16.28
N VAL A 191 -25.21 19.74 15.47
CA VAL A 191 -25.87 18.65 14.73
C VAL A 191 -26.60 17.67 15.65
N CYS A 192 -26.01 17.34 16.80
CA CYS A 192 -26.65 16.46 17.78
C CYS A 192 -27.72 17.15 18.64
N ALA A 193 -27.68 18.48 18.77
CA ALA A 193 -28.64 19.28 19.54
C ALA A 193 -29.96 19.53 18.80
N ILE A 194 -30.01 19.42 17.47
CA ILE A 194 -31.27 19.55 16.72
C ILE A 194 -32.20 18.36 17.05
N HIS A 195 -33.40 18.65 17.57
CA HIS A 195 -34.48 17.72 17.86
C HIS A 195 -35.84 18.46 17.97
N PRO A 196 -36.99 17.78 17.84
CA PRO A 196 -38.29 18.36 18.19
C PRO A 196 -38.36 18.61 19.70
N ILE A 197 -38.47 19.87 20.09
CA ILE A 197 -38.53 20.33 21.48
C ILE A 197 -39.97 20.15 22.00
N PRO A 198 -40.21 19.76 23.27
CA PRO A 198 -41.54 19.67 23.85
C PRO A 198 -42.27 21.01 23.77
N GLY A 199 -43.42 20.98 23.11
CA GLY A 199 -44.24 22.15 22.81
C GLY A 199 -45.07 21.92 21.55
N GLN A 200 -45.94 22.88 21.24
CA GLN A 200 -46.65 22.98 19.97
C GLN A 200 -46.13 24.22 19.25
N TYR A 201 -45.44 24.02 18.13
CA TYR A 201 -44.92 25.09 17.28
C TYR A 201 -45.36 24.79 15.86
N VAL A 202 -46.26 25.61 15.34
CA VAL A 202 -46.91 25.41 14.04
C VAL A 202 -46.46 26.50 13.08
N PHE A 203 -46.24 26.18 11.81
CA PHE A 203 -45.91 27.15 10.76
C PHE A 203 -46.79 26.93 9.52
N THR A 204 -47.10 28.02 8.81
CA THR A 204 -47.91 28.00 7.58
C THR A 204 -47.08 27.48 6.39
N TRP A 205 -47.23 26.20 6.03
CA TRP A 205 -46.48 25.61 4.92
C TRP A 205 -47.23 25.76 3.59
N LYS A 206 -46.70 26.66 2.75
CA LYS A 206 -47.16 26.86 1.37
C LYS A 206 -46.40 25.95 0.39
N ALA A 207 -47.13 25.09 -0.34
CA ALA A 207 -46.62 24.28 -1.43
C ALA A 207 -47.40 24.56 -2.74
N ARG A 208 -46.87 24.14 -3.89
CA ARG A 208 -47.59 24.14 -5.18
C ARG A 208 -47.73 22.70 -5.67
N LEU A 209 -48.96 22.26 -5.95
CA LEU A 209 -49.22 20.94 -6.53
C LEU A 209 -48.53 20.81 -7.89
N ALA A 210 -47.86 19.67 -8.13
CA ALA A 210 -46.99 19.51 -9.30
C ALA A 210 -47.73 19.51 -10.65
N PHE A 211 -49.01 19.11 -10.67
CA PHE A 211 -49.80 19.01 -11.90
C PHE A 211 -50.74 20.20 -12.12
N THR A 212 -51.43 20.69 -11.09
CA THR A 212 -52.44 21.76 -11.19
C THR A 212 -51.87 23.16 -10.94
N TYR A 213 -50.62 23.27 -10.46
CA TYR A 213 -49.96 24.52 -10.04
C TYR A 213 -50.70 25.35 -8.96
N THR A 214 -51.79 24.82 -8.41
CA THR A 214 -52.56 25.47 -7.36
C THR A 214 -51.74 25.59 -6.07
N PRO A 215 -51.79 26.76 -5.39
CA PRO A 215 -51.18 26.90 -4.08
C PRO A 215 -51.99 26.09 -3.06
N SER A 216 -51.32 25.17 -2.37
CA SER A 216 -51.86 24.46 -1.21
C SER A 216 -51.18 25.01 0.04
N VAL A 217 -51.98 25.40 1.03
CA VAL A 217 -51.51 25.94 2.30
C VAL A 217 -52.01 25.00 3.39
N ALA A 218 -51.08 24.48 4.18
CA ALA A 218 -51.37 23.62 5.31
C ALA A 218 -50.56 24.11 6.52
N ASP A 219 -51.17 24.10 7.70
CA ASP A 219 -50.47 24.38 8.94
C ASP A 219 -49.75 23.09 9.38
N ALA A 220 -48.42 23.19 9.49
CA ALA A 220 -47.55 22.04 9.72
C ALA A 220 -46.70 22.23 10.97
N ASP A 221 -46.39 21.14 11.66
CA ASP A 221 -45.58 21.17 12.87
C ASP A 221 -44.11 21.45 12.54
N VAL A 222 -43.49 22.40 13.24
CA VAL A 222 -42.04 22.68 13.14
C VAL A 222 -41.21 21.44 13.51
N ASP A 223 -41.77 20.53 14.31
CA ASP A 223 -41.24 19.19 14.61
C ASP A 223 -40.72 18.46 13.37
N ILE A 224 -41.41 18.58 12.23
CA ILE A 224 -41.07 17.90 10.98
C ILE A 224 -39.75 18.38 10.41
N ILE A 225 -39.51 19.70 10.43
CA ILE A 225 -38.25 20.28 9.95
C ILE A 225 -37.11 19.94 10.93
N LEU A 226 -37.41 19.80 12.22
CA LEU A 226 -36.44 19.43 13.26
C LEU A 226 -36.15 17.92 13.33
N SER A 227 -37.05 17.06 12.85
CA SER A 227 -36.87 15.61 12.86
C SER A 227 -35.93 15.10 11.76
N ILE A 228 -35.93 15.72 10.58
CA ILE A 228 -35.09 15.30 9.45
C ILE A 228 -33.58 15.40 9.78
N PRO A 229 -33.05 16.50 10.36
CA PRO A 229 -31.65 16.57 10.77
C PRO A 229 -31.25 15.58 11.86
N MET A 230 -32.20 14.97 12.61
CA MET A 230 -31.83 13.96 13.61
C MET A 230 -31.20 12.71 12.98
N PHE A 231 -31.49 12.38 11.71
CA PHE A 231 -30.80 11.29 11.02
C PHE A 231 -29.32 11.58 10.77
N LEU A 232 -28.86 12.82 10.84
CA LEU A 232 -27.42 13.13 10.75
C LEU A 232 -26.64 12.38 11.84
N ARG A 233 -27.24 12.17 13.03
CA ARG A 233 -26.65 11.42 14.16
C ARG A 233 -26.24 9.99 13.81
N LEU A 234 -26.71 9.43 12.69
CA LEU A 234 -26.23 8.14 12.18
C LEU A 234 -24.71 8.14 11.89
N TYR A 235 -24.03 9.30 11.78
CA TYR A 235 -22.57 9.36 11.74
C TYR A 235 -21.90 8.68 12.96
N LEU A 236 -22.60 8.60 14.11
CA LEU A 236 -22.14 7.90 15.31
C LEU A 236 -21.92 6.39 15.08
N ILE A 237 -22.70 5.77 14.19
CA ILE A 237 -22.50 4.37 13.77
C ILE A 237 -21.11 4.24 13.13
N GLY A 238 -20.78 5.17 12.23
CA GLY A 238 -19.46 5.26 11.61
C GLY A 238 -18.36 5.40 12.66
N ARG A 239 -18.49 6.32 13.62
CA ARG A 239 -17.53 6.48 14.72
C ARG A 239 -17.31 5.19 15.52
N VAL A 240 -18.38 4.51 15.95
CA VAL A 240 -18.29 3.26 16.72
C VAL A 240 -17.65 2.15 15.88
N MET A 241 -18.05 1.97 14.62
CA MET A 241 -17.46 1.00 13.70
C MET A 241 -15.94 1.21 13.54
N LEU A 242 -15.51 2.46 13.37
CA LEU A 242 -14.09 2.83 13.26
C LEU A 242 -13.32 2.53 14.55
N LEU A 243 -13.91 2.83 15.72
CA LEU A 243 -13.27 2.69 17.03
C LEU A 243 -13.27 1.24 17.57
N HIS A 244 -14.15 0.38 17.07
CA HIS A 244 -14.16 -1.06 17.39
C HIS A 244 -13.40 -1.94 16.41
N SER A 245 -13.13 -1.46 15.19
CA SER A 245 -12.45 -2.26 14.18
C SER A 245 -11.01 -2.60 14.61
N LYS A 246 -10.76 -3.90 14.86
CA LYS A 246 -9.44 -4.42 15.25
C LYS A 246 -8.37 -4.10 14.19
N LEU A 247 -8.74 -4.03 12.92
CA LEU A 247 -7.84 -3.74 11.80
C LEU A 247 -7.07 -2.42 11.95
N PHE A 248 -7.67 -1.40 12.56
CA PHE A 248 -7.09 -0.05 12.71
C PHE A 248 -6.73 0.31 14.17
N THR A 249 -7.09 -0.55 15.11
CA THR A 249 -6.85 -0.33 16.54
C THR A 249 -5.75 -1.22 17.14
N ASP A 250 -5.34 -2.27 16.41
CA ASP A 250 -4.28 -3.16 16.85
C ASP A 250 -2.89 -2.48 16.90
N ALA A 251 -2.03 -2.99 17.79
CA ALA A 251 -0.68 -2.47 17.98
C ALA A 251 0.23 -2.77 16.77
N SER A 252 0.05 -3.92 16.09
CA SER A 252 0.86 -4.27 14.93
C SER A 252 0.60 -3.31 13.76
N SER A 253 -0.67 -3.05 13.43
CA SER A 253 -1.02 -2.13 12.35
C SER A 253 -0.60 -0.70 12.67
N ARG A 254 -0.78 -0.23 13.92
CA ARG A 254 -0.28 1.09 14.34
C ARG A 254 1.24 1.23 14.22
N SER A 255 2.01 0.19 14.57
CA SER A 255 3.47 0.19 14.41
C SER A 255 3.87 0.29 12.93
N ILE A 256 3.27 -0.54 12.07
CA ILE A 256 3.50 -0.51 10.61
C ILE A 256 3.10 0.84 10.00
N GLY A 257 1.99 1.43 10.45
CA GLY A 257 1.56 2.77 10.02
C GLY A 257 2.54 3.86 10.42
N ALA A 258 3.08 3.83 11.64
CA ALA A 258 4.11 4.78 12.08
C ALA A 258 5.41 4.66 11.25
N LEU A 259 5.87 3.43 10.96
CA LEU A 259 7.03 3.18 10.10
C LEU A 259 6.84 3.74 8.68
N ASN A 260 5.62 3.66 8.14
CA ASN A 260 5.26 4.19 6.82
C ASN A 260 4.80 5.66 6.85
N LYS A 261 4.83 6.34 8.01
CA LYS A 261 4.29 7.70 8.22
C LYS A 261 2.81 7.86 7.81
N ILE A 262 2.02 6.78 7.91
CA ILE A 262 0.59 6.76 7.59
C ILE A 262 -0.24 7.04 8.86
N ASN A 263 -0.99 8.14 8.83
CA ASN A 263 -1.98 8.45 9.87
C ASN A 263 -3.29 7.68 9.64
N PHE A 264 -3.81 7.05 10.69
CA PHE A 264 -5.06 6.26 10.69
C PHE A 264 -6.31 7.16 10.66
N ASN A 265 -6.50 7.82 9.52
CA ASN A 265 -7.62 8.74 9.30
C ASN A 265 -8.90 7.99 8.91
N THR A 266 -10.06 8.58 9.19
CA THR A 266 -11.38 8.07 8.79
C THR A 266 -11.46 7.78 7.28
N ARG A 267 -10.87 8.67 6.46
CA ARG A 267 -10.74 8.53 5.00
C ARG A 267 -9.88 7.33 4.58
N PHE A 268 -8.85 6.97 5.34
CA PHE A 268 -8.06 5.76 5.09
C PHE A 268 -8.91 4.51 5.34
N VAL A 269 -9.59 4.45 6.49
CA VAL A 269 -10.46 3.32 6.83
C VAL A 269 -11.58 3.13 5.80
N MET A 270 -12.25 4.21 5.38
CA MET A 270 -13.32 4.12 4.39
C MET A 270 -12.80 3.59 3.04
N LYS A 271 -11.60 3.99 2.61
CA LYS A 271 -10.92 3.41 1.43
C LYS A 271 -10.62 1.92 1.62
N THR A 272 -10.13 1.51 2.79
CA THR A 272 -9.84 0.10 3.09
C THR A 272 -11.09 -0.76 3.07
N LEU A 273 -12.20 -0.31 3.69
CA LEU A 273 -13.49 -1.01 3.66
C LEU A 273 -14.03 -1.16 2.22
N MET A 274 -13.97 -0.09 1.43
CA MET A 274 -14.33 -0.10 -0.01
C MET A 274 -13.37 -0.93 -0.89
N THR A 275 -12.24 -1.39 -0.35
CA THR A 275 -11.29 -2.27 -1.06
C THR A 275 -11.53 -3.74 -0.67
N ILE A 276 -11.77 -4.02 0.61
CA ILE A 276 -11.98 -5.39 1.13
C ILE A 276 -13.34 -5.95 0.70
N CYS A 277 -14.44 -5.24 1.03
CA CYS A 277 -15.82 -5.73 0.83
C CYS A 277 -16.76 -4.67 0.23
N PRO A 278 -16.40 -4.05 -0.93
CA PRO A 278 -17.18 -2.95 -1.52
C PRO A 278 -18.65 -3.26 -1.72
N GLY A 279 -18.99 -4.47 -2.20
CA GLY A 279 -20.37 -4.87 -2.47
C GLY A 279 -21.24 -4.83 -1.21
N THR A 280 -20.75 -5.40 -0.09
CA THR A 280 -21.46 -5.39 1.19
C THR A 280 -21.64 -3.97 1.73
N VAL A 281 -20.59 -3.14 1.67
CA VAL A 281 -20.65 -1.75 2.16
C VAL A 281 -21.63 -0.92 1.34
N LEU A 282 -21.59 -1.01 0.00
CA LEU A 282 -22.50 -0.30 -0.90
C LEU A 282 -23.95 -0.77 -0.78
N LEU A 283 -24.19 -2.08 -0.57
CA LEU A 283 -25.53 -2.65 -0.38
C LEU A 283 -26.15 -2.16 0.94
N VAL A 284 -25.42 -2.23 2.05
CA VAL A 284 -25.89 -1.75 3.36
C VAL A 284 -26.16 -0.24 3.32
N PHE A 285 -25.28 0.54 2.69
CA PHE A 285 -25.47 1.99 2.51
C PHE A 285 -26.71 2.30 1.65
N SER A 286 -26.87 1.64 0.51
CA SER A 286 -28.03 1.85 -0.38
C SER A 286 -29.35 1.55 0.33
N ILE A 287 -29.50 0.34 0.90
CA ILE A 287 -30.75 -0.07 1.56
C ILE A 287 -31.10 0.83 2.75
N SER A 288 -30.12 1.18 3.60
CA SER A 288 -30.36 2.11 4.72
C SER A 288 -30.74 3.52 4.24
N SER A 289 -30.06 4.03 3.21
CA SER A 289 -30.40 5.33 2.62
C SER A 289 -31.80 5.36 1.99
N TRP A 290 -32.25 4.27 1.36
CA TRP A 290 -33.58 4.16 0.76
C TRP A 290 -34.67 4.23 1.84
N ILE A 291 -34.53 3.50 2.93
CA ILE A 291 -35.50 3.49 4.04
C ILE A 291 -35.61 4.89 4.66
N ILE A 292 -34.47 5.54 4.93
CA ILE A 292 -34.44 6.89 5.52
C ILE A 292 -35.04 7.92 4.56
N ALA A 293 -34.66 7.92 3.28
CA ALA A 293 -35.17 8.85 2.29
C ALA A 293 -36.68 8.65 2.04
N ALA A 294 -37.16 7.40 2.01
CA ALA A 294 -38.59 7.09 1.83
C ALA A 294 -39.43 7.58 3.02
N TRP A 295 -38.95 7.35 4.25
CA TRP A 295 -39.60 7.91 5.44
C TRP A 295 -39.60 9.45 5.41
N THR A 296 -38.47 10.06 5.04
CA THR A 296 -38.32 11.52 4.96
C THR A 296 -39.27 12.15 3.93
N VAL A 297 -39.40 11.57 2.72
CA VAL A 297 -40.37 12.04 1.71
C VAL A 297 -41.81 11.84 2.20
N ARG A 298 -42.15 10.67 2.78
CA ARG A 298 -43.46 10.41 3.37
C ARG A 298 -43.85 11.48 4.40
N VAL A 299 -42.94 11.86 5.29
CA VAL A 299 -43.21 12.88 6.32
C VAL A 299 -43.34 14.27 5.70
N CYS A 300 -42.55 14.62 4.69
CA CYS A 300 -42.62 15.93 4.05
C CYS A 300 -43.84 16.12 3.14
N GLU A 301 -44.33 15.09 2.44
CA GLU A 301 -45.53 15.21 1.59
C GLU A 301 -46.86 15.01 2.37
N ARG A 302 -46.80 14.51 3.61
CA ARG A 302 -47.96 14.13 4.45
C ARG A 302 -49.04 15.21 4.59
N TYR A 303 -48.67 16.49 4.59
CA TYR A 303 -49.60 17.62 4.82
C TYR A 303 -50.21 18.18 3.52
N HIS A 304 -49.71 17.79 2.34
CA HIS A 304 -50.14 18.33 1.05
C HIS A 304 -50.71 17.28 0.09
N ASP A 305 -50.52 15.98 0.36
CA ASP A 305 -51.11 14.87 -0.39
C ASP A 305 -52.53 14.53 0.09
N LYS A 306 -53.54 15.05 -0.62
CA LYS A 306 -54.97 14.78 -0.35
C LYS A 306 -55.45 13.41 -0.85
N GLN A 307 -54.61 12.64 -1.52
CA GLN A 307 -55.00 11.40 -2.21
C GLN A 307 -54.29 10.15 -1.65
N GLU A 308 -53.45 10.34 -0.61
CA GLU A 308 -52.71 9.32 0.14
C GLU A 308 -51.75 8.42 -0.66
N VAL A 309 -51.49 8.74 -1.93
CA VAL A 309 -50.67 7.90 -2.82
C VAL A 309 -49.19 8.00 -2.46
N THR A 310 -48.69 9.22 -2.21
CA THR A 310 -47.32 9.50 -1.77
C THR A 310 -47.17 9.44 -0.25
N SER A 311 -48.26 9.65 0.50
CA SER A 311 -48.25 9.52 1.96
C SER A 311 -47.99 8.06 2.39
N ASN A 312 -48.43 7.07 1.62
CA ASN A 312 -48.22 5.65 1.90
C ASN A 312 -46.72 5.23 1.84
N PHE A 313 -46.24 4.50 2.84
CA PHE A 313 -44.81 4.12 2.94
C PHE A 313 -44.31 3.30 1.74
N LEU A 314 -45.15 2.40 1.20
CA LEU A 314 -44.83 1.64 -0.01
C LEU A 314 -44.70 2.54 -1.25
N GLY A 315 -45.56 3.56 -1.37
CA GLY A 315 -45.49 4.56 -2.45
C GLY A 315 -44.24 5.44 -2.35
N ALA A 316 -43.87 5.85 -1.14
CA ALA A 316 -42.63 6.58 -0.89
C ALA A 316 -41.38 5.72 -1.15
N MET A 317 -41.39 4.43 -0.80
CA MET A 317 -40.31 3.48 -1.16
C MET A 317 -40.19 3.28 -2.67
N TRP A 318 -41.32 3.15 -3.38
CA TRP A 318 -41.35 3.08 -4.84
C TRP A 318 -40.69 4.33 -5.45
N LEU A 319 -41.19 5.53 -5.10
CA LEU A 319 -40.67 6.82 -5.56
C LEU A 319 -39.16 6.98 -5.32
N ILE A 320 -38.67 6.62 -4.13
CA ILE A 320 -37.24 6.70 -3.79
C ILE A 320 -36.42 5.67 -4.58
N SER A 321 -36.90 4.44 -4.77
CA SER A 321 -36.17 3.43 -5.54
C SER A 321 -36.01 3.83 -7.02
N ILE A 322 -37.06 4.33 -7.67
CA ILE A 322 -36.99 4.79 -9.07
C ILE A 322 -36.17 6.08 -9.22
N THR A 323 -36.13 6.94 -8.19
CA THR A 323 -35.30 8.16 -8.16
C THR A 323 -33.83 7.83 -7.97
N PHE A 324 -33.50 6.92 -7.05
CA PHE A 324 -32.13 6.47 -6.78
C PHE A 324 -31.51 5.73 -7.98
N LEU A 325 -32.32 4.93 -8.68
CA LEU A 325 -31.92 4.27 -9.92
C LEU A 325 -31.96 5.19 -11.15
N SER A 326 -32.30 6.48 -10.99
CA SER A 326 -32.41 7.48 -12.06
C SER A 326 -33.35 7.09 -13.22
N ILE A 327 -34.42 6.36 -12.91
CA ILE A 327 -35.44 5.93 -13.88
C ILE A 327 -36.51 7.01 -14.06
N GLY A 328 -37.13 7.45 -12.96
CA GLY A 328 -38.08 8.57 -12.92
C GLY A 328 -39.28 8.46 -13.87
N TYR A 329 -40.14 7.45 -13.70
CA TYR A 329 -41.34 7.24 -14.55
C TYR A 329 -42.33 8.43 -14.57
N GLY A 330 -42.38 9.24 -13.51
CA GLY A 330 -43.27 10.42 -13.43
C GLY A 330 -44.71 10.12 -13.02
N ASP A 331 -45.00 8.87 -12.68
CA ASP A 331 -46.24 8.37 -12.08
C ASP A 331 -46.49 8.95 -10.67
N MET A 332 -45.41 9.15 -9.90
CA MET A 332 -45.43 9.80 -8.59
C MET A 332 -44.35 10.89 -8.53
N VAL A 333 -44.70 12.08 -8.02
CA VAL A 333 -43.80 13.25 -7.97
C VAL A 333 -44.04 14.05 -6.68
N PRO A 334 -43.00 14.38 -5.89
CA PRO A 334 -43.17 15.19 -4.68
C PRO A 334 -43.70 16.59 -5.03
N HIS A 335 -44.61 17.12 -4.22
CA HIS A 335 -45.19 18.44 -4.39
C HIS A 335 -44.47 19.49 -3.52
N THR A 336 -44.05 19.14 -2.31
CA THR A 336 -43.35 20.06 -1.40
C THR A 336 -41.91 20.33 -1.82
N TYR A 337 -41.37 21.48 -1.39
CA TYR A 337 -39.95 21.79 -1.58
C TYR A 337 -39.03 20.86 -0.78
N CYS A 338 -39.49 20.34 0.37
CA CYS A 338 -38.73 19.34 1.12
C CYS A 338 -38.62 18.03 0.32
N GLY A 339 -39.74 17.43 -0.09
CA GLY A 339 -39.73 16.16 -0.84
C GLY A 339 -38.92 16.27 -2.14
N LYS A 340 -39.04 17.39 -2.87
CA LYS A 340 -38.18 17.70 -4.03
C LYS A 340 -36.68 17.74 -3.67
N GLY A 341 -36.32 18.36 -2.54
CA GLY A 341 -34.94 18.37 -2.03
C GLY A 341 -34.42 16.97 -1.67
N VAL A 342 -35.24 16.14 -1.02
CA VAL A 342 -34.87 14.76 -0.67
C VAL A 342 -34.71 13.90 -1.93
N CYS A 343 -35.61 14.00 -2.91
CA CYS A 343 -35.48 13.32 -4.19
C CYS A 343 -34.22 13.77 -4.97
N LEU A 344 -33.88 15.07 -4.96
CA LEU A 344 -32.65 15.58 -5.57
C LEU A 344 -31.40 14.98 -4.91
N LEU A 345 -31.32 14.99 -3.58
CA LEU A 345 -30.22 14.38 -2.82
C LEU A 345 -30.13 12.88 -3.08
N THR A 346 -31.28 12.18 -3.13
CA THR A 346 -31.37 10.75 -3.44
C THR A 346 -30.83 10.44 -4.84
N GLY A 347 -31.15 11.26 -5.85
CA GLY A 347 -30.63 11.11 -7.22
C GLY A 347 -29.11 11.30 -7.29
N ILE A 348 -28.57 12.32 -6.60
CA ILE A 348 -27.12 12.56 -6.51
C ILE A 348 -26.41 11.39 -5.83
N MET A 349 -26.97 10.88 -4.72
CA MET A 349 -26.43 9.71 -4.01
C MET A 349 -26.50 8.43 -4.85
N GLY A 350 -27.60 8.22 -5.58
CA GLY A 350 -27.82 7.07 -6.47
C GLY A 350 -26.86 7.06 -7.66
N ALA A 351 -26.63 8.21 -8.30
CA ALA A 351 -25.62 8.36 -9.34
C ALA A 351 -24.20 8.07 -8.81
N GLY A 352 -23.85 8.60 -7.63
CA GLY A 352 -22.58 8.32 -6.97
C GLY A 352 -22.40 6.84 -6.61
N CYS A 353 -23.44 6.17 -6.11
CA CYS A 353 -23.42 4.74 -5.81
C CYS A 353 -23.27 3.92 -7.10
N THR A 354 -23.98 4.26 -8.17
CA THR A 354 -23.90 3.59 -9.47
C THR A 354 -22.48 3.68 -10.05
N ALA A 355 -21.86 4.86 -10.00
CA ALA A 355 -20.47 5.05 -10.43
C ALA A 355 -19.47 4.20 -9.60
N LEU A 356 -19.68 4.09 -8.28
CA LEU A 356 -18.87 3.23 -7.41
C LEU A 356 -19.07 1.74 -7.74
N VAL A 357 -20.30 1.29 -8.00
CA VAL A 357 -20.60 -0.09 -8.41
C VAL A 357 -19.88 -0.42 -9.72
N VAL A 358 -19.96 0.44 -10.74
CA VAL A 358 -19.23 0.24 -12.02
C VAL A 358 -17.72 0.11 -11.79
N ALA A 359 -17.13 0.99 -10.98
CA ALA A 359 -15.70 0.93 -10.67
C ALA A 359 -15.30 -0.33 -9.87
N VAL A 360 -16.20 -0.87 -9.04
CA VAL A 360 -15.99 -2.12 -8.29
C VAL A 360 -16.11 -3.33 -9.21
N VAL A 361 -17.13 -3.37 -10.08
CA VAL A 361 -17.33 -4.44 -11.07
C VAL A 361 -16.14 -4.52 -12.02
N ALA A 362 -15.66 -3.38 -12.55
CA ALA A 362 -14.47 -3.35 -13.40
C ALA A 362 -13.27 -4.04 -12.74
N ARG A 363 -12.91 -3.66 -11.50
CA ARG A 363 -11.80 -4.27 -10.74
C ARG A 363 -12.03 -5.74 -10.37
N LYS A 364 -13.27 -6.22 -10.33
CA LYS A 364 -13.59 -7.63 -10.05
C LYS A 364 -13.69 -8.49 -11.31
N LEU A 365 -13.80 -7.88 -12.49
CA LEU A 365 -13.70 -8.54 -13.80
C LEU A 365 -12.26 -8.58 -14.33
N GLU A 366 -11.35 -7.79 -13.76
CA GLU A 366 -9.91 -7.90 -14.02
C GLU A 366 -9.37 -9.26 -13.53
N LEU A 367 -8.92 -10.10 -14.47
CA LEU A 367 -8.27 -11.38 -14.18
C LEU A 367 -7.03 -11.17 -13.30
N THR A 368 -6.89 -11.97 -12.25
CA THR A 368 -5.69 -11.99 -11.42
C THR A 368 -4.46 -12.40 -12.22
N LYS A 369 -3.25 -12.10 -11.70
CA LYS A 369 -1.98 -12.48 -12.35
C LYS A 369 -1.90 -13.99 -12.64
N ALA A 370 -2.44 -14.82 -11.75
CA ALA A 370 -2.49 -16.27 -11.92
C ALA A 370 -3.49 -16.70 -13.00
N GLU A 371 -4.74 -16.22 -12.95
CA GLU A 371 -5.75 -16.52 -13.96
C GLU A 371 -5.33 -16.04 -15.35
N LYS A 372 -4.71 -14.86 -15.45
CA LYS A 372 -4.14 -14.33 -16.70
C LYS A 372 -3.02 -15.21 -17.25
N HIS A 373 -2.18 -15.81 -16.38
CA HIS A 373 -1.17 -16.76 -16.80
C HIS A 373 -1.79 -18.05 -17.35
N VAL A 374 -2.78 -18.63 -16.66
CA VAL A 374 -3.53 -19.81 -17.12
C VAL A 374 -4.27 -19.53 -18.43
N HIS A 375 -4.92 -18.35 -18.55
CA HIS A 375 -5.58 -17.91 -19.77
C HIS A 375 -4.60 -17.81 -20.95
N ASN A 376 -3.43 -17.20 -20.75
CA ASN A 376 -2.42 -17.10 -21.80
C ASN A 376 -1.89 -18.47 -22.23
N PHE A 377 -1.63 -19.39 -21.29
CA PHE A 377 -1.22 -20.77 -21.59
C PHE A 377 -2.31 -21.55 -22.35
N MET A 378 -3.58 -21.38 -21.98
CA MET A 378 -4.71 -21.97 -22.70
C MET A 378 -4.81 -21.44 -24.13
N MET A 379 -4.65 -20.13 -24.33
CA MET A 379 -4.68 -19.52 -25.67
C MET A 379 -3.50 -19.95 -26.54
N ASP A 380 -2.28 -20.03 -25.99
CA ASP A 380 -1.10 -20.57 -26.66
C ASP A 380 -1.32 -22.02 -27.13
N THR A 381 -1.82 -22.88 -26.23
CA THR A 381 -2.14 -24.27 -26.54
C THR A 381 -3.18 -24.38 -27.67
N GLN A 382 -4.21 -23.52 -27.67
CA GLN A 382 -5.22 -23.49 -28.73
C GLN A 382 -4.65 -23.00 -30.06
N LEU A 383 -3.85 -21.93 -30.07
CA LEU A 383 -3.21 -21.43 -31.29
C LEU A 383 -2.23 -22.44 -31.86
N CYS A 384 -1.41 -23.11 -31.05
CA CYS A 384 -0.53 -24.19 -31.48
C CYS A 384 -1.30 -25.31 -32.20
N LYS A 385 -2.48 -25.72 -31.66
CA LYS A 385 -3.39 -26.66 -32.33
C LYS A 385 -3.93 -26.09 -33.67
N ARG A 386 -4.33 -24.81 -33.72
CA ARG A 386 -4.78 -24.15 -34.97
C ARG A 386 -3.66 -24.10 -36.02
N VAL A 387 -2.42 -23.76 -35.64
CA VAL A 387 -1.25 -23.74 -36.54
C VAL A 387 -1.04 -25.13 -37.15
N LYS A 388 -1.04 -26.19 -36.33
CA LYS A 388 -0.88 -27.58 -36.81
C LYS A 388 -1.99 -27.97 -37.79
N ASN A 389 -3.25 -27.70 -37.46
CA ASN A 389 -4.39 -28.02 -38.33
C ASN A 389 -4.35 -27.26 -39.67
N THR A 390 -4.04 -25.97 -39.65
CA THR A 390 -3.97 -25.17 -40.88
C THR A 390 -2.73 -25.52 -41.72
N ALA A 391 -1.59 -25.85 -41.10
CA ALA A 391 -0.42 -26.37 -41.81
C ALA A 391 -0.72 -27.72 -42.49
N ALA A 392 -1.47 -28.63 -41.83
CA ALA A 392 -1.94 -29.87 -42.45
C ALA A 392 -2.86 -29.61 -43.65
N ASN A 393 -3.74 -28.60 -43.59
CA ASN A 393 -4.55 -28.17 -44.74
C ASN A 393 -3.70 -27.59 -45.88
N VAL A 394 -2.66 -26.80 -45.59
CA VAL A 394 -1.71 -26.32 -46.60
C VAL A 394 -1.03 -27.49 -47.31
N LEU A 395 -0.50 -28.47 -46.56
CA LEU A 395 0.11 -29.68 -47.11
C LEU A 395 -0.89 -30.49 -47.96
N ARG A 396 -2.09 -30.73 -47.45
CA ARG A 396 -3.19 -31.43 -48.14
C ARG A 396 -3.52 -30.79 -49.48
N GLU A 397 -3.78 -29.50 -49.52
CA GLU A 397 -4.19 -28.82 -50.74
C GLU A 397 -2.99 -28.68 -51.72
N THR A 398 -1.76 -28.53 -51.22
CA THR A 398 -0.53 -28.60 -52.05
C THR A 398 -0.41 -29.95 -52.76
N TRP A 399 -0.57 -31.05 -52.02
CA TRP A 399 -0.55 -32.40 -52.59
C TRP A 399 -1.67 -32.62 -53.61
N LEU A 400 -2.89 -32.14 -53.34
CA LEU A 400 -4.01 -32.28 -54.26
C LEU A 400 -3.82 -31.45 -55.55
N ILE A 401 -3.20 -30.27 -55.47
CA ILE A 401 -2.77 -29.50 -56.64
C ILE A 401 -1.73 -30.29 -57.45
N TYR A 402 -0.68 -30.81 -56.80
CA TYR A 402 0.36 -31.59 -57.46
C TYR A 402 -0.22 -32.84 -58.14
N LYS A 403 -1.06 -33.60 -57.42
CA LYS A 403 -1.77 -34.78 -57.95
C LYS A 403 -2.55 -34.43 -59.22
N HIS A 404 -3.42 -33.42 -59.17
CA HIS A 404 -4.29 -33.06 -60.29
C HIS A 404 -3.59 -32.29 -61.42
N THR A 405 -2.31 -31.93 -61.29
CA THR A 405 -1.52 -31.25 -62.34
C THR A 405 -0.40 -32.10 -62.94
N LYS A 406 0.13 -33.10 -62.20
CA LYS A 406 1.30 -33.90 -62.62
C LYS A 406 1.08 -35.42 -62.63
N LEU A 407 0.16 -35.96 -61.82
CA LEU A 407 -0.04 -37.41 -61.66
C LEU A 407 -1.28 -37.96 -62.39
N VAL A 408 -2.03 -37.14 -63.13
CA VAL A 408 -3.24 -37.56 -63.84
C VAL A 408 -3.08 -37.38 -65.35
N LYS A 409 -3.46 -38.41 -66.13
CA LYS A 409 -3.28 -38.51 -67.59
C LYS A 409 -4.05 -37.45 -68.41
N LYS A 410 -5.07 -36.82 -67.82
CA LYS A 410 -5.81 -35.64 -68.36
C LYS A 410 -6.05 -34.65 -67.23
N ILE A 411 -5.73 -33.37 -67.44
CA ILE A 411 -5.81 -32.32 -66.41
C ILE A 411 -7.24 -31.73 -66.33
N ASP A 412 -7.78 -31.65 -65.12
CA ASP A 412 -9.09 -31.03 -64.85
C ASP A 412 -8.89 -29.62 -64.25
N HIS A 413 -8.96 -28.60 -65.12
CA HIS A 413 -8.78 -27.19 -64.73
C HIS A 413 -9.85 -26.67 -63.76
N ALA A 414 -11.02 -27.32 -63.63
CA ALA A 414 -12.02 -26.91 -62.63
C ALA A 414 -11.63 -27.42 -61.23
N LYS A 415 -11.18 -28.67 -61.11
CA LYS A 415 -10.66 -29.23 -59.85
C LYS A 415 -9.38 -28.53 -59.40
N VAL A 416 -8.45 -28.26 -60.31
CA VAL A 416 -7.21 -27.52 -59.98
C VAL A 416 -7.53 -26.12 -59.43
N ARG A 417 -8.41 -25.35 -60.08
CA ARG A 417 -8.84 -24.02 -59.58
C ARG A 417 -9.62 -24.09 -58.25
N LYS A 418 -10.23 -25.22 -57.91
CA LYS A 418 -10.88 -25.44 -56.59
C LYS A 418 -9.83 -25.66 -55.50
N HIS A 419 -8.82 -26.50 -55.74
CA HIS A 419 -7.73 -26.74 -54.80
C HIS A 419 -6.79 -25.53 -54.64
N GLN A 420 -6.50 -24.79 -55.72
CA GLN A 420 -5.73 -23.54 -55.65
C GLN A 420 -6.39 -22.48 -54.75
N ARG A 421 -7.71 -22.31 -54.84
CA ARG A 421 -8.45 -21.39 -53.95
C ARG A 421 -8.37 -21.83 -52.48
N LYS A 422 -8.54 -23.13 -52.21
CA LYS A 422 -8.41 -23.69 -50.86
C LYS A 422 -6.99 -23.58 -50.29
N PHE A 423 -5.98 -23.85 -51.11
CA PHE A 423 -4.57 -23.67 -50.75
C PHE A 423 -4.28 -22.21 -50.38
N LEU A 424 -4.70 -21.25 -51.22
CA LEU A 424 -4.52 -19.82 -50.94
C LEU A 424 -5.23 -19.43 -49.63
N GLN A 425 -6.47 -19.89 -49.43
CA GLN A 425 -7.22 -19.67 -48.19
C GLN A 425 -6.49 -20.26 -46.96
N ALA A 426 -5.95 -21.48 -47.06
CA ALA A 426 -5.19 -22.12 -45.99
C ALA A 426 -3.86 -21.38 -45.69
N ILE A 427 -3.17 -20.86 -46.72
CA ILE A 427 -1.98 -20.01 -46.54
C ILE A 427 -2.32 -18.70 -45.83
N HIS A 428 -3.42 -18.03 -46.20
CA HIS A 428 -3.87 -16.82 -45.50
C HIS A 428 -4.26 -17.09 -44.04
N GLN A 429 -4.99 -18.18 -43.78
CA GLN A 429 -5.32 -18.61 -42.42
C GLN A 429 -4.06 -18.96 -41.60
N LEU A 430 -3.06 -19.61 -42.20
CA LEU A 430 -1.82 -19.95 -41.49
C LEU A 430 -1.04 -18.68 -41.13
N ARG A 431 -1.03 -17.68 -42.02
CA ARG A 431 -0.42 -16.36 -41.75
C ARG A 431 -1.17 -15.62 -40.65
N SER A 432 -2.51 -15.61 -40.64
CA SER A 432 -3.27 -14.91 -39.59
C SER A 432 -3.07 -15.55 -38.21
N VAL A 433 -3.19 -16.88 -38.10
CA VAL A 433 -2.95 -17.61 -36.84
C VAL A 433 -1.51 -17.44 -36.36
N LYS A 434 -0.50 -17.43 -37.26
CA LYS A 434 0.89 -17.18 -36.90
C LYS A 434 1.14 -15.73 -36.43
N MET A 435 0.36 -14.76 -36.90
CA MET A 435 0.43 -13.38 -36.41
C MET A 435 -0.26 -13.22 -35.04
N GLU A 436 -1.37 -13.91 -34.79
CA GLU A 436 -1.99 -13.99 -33.46
C GLU A 436 -1.04 -14.61 -32.44
N GLN A 437 -0.39 -15.72 -32.80
CA GLN A 437 0.61 -16.41 -31.96
C GLN A 437 1.75 -15.48 -31.54
N ARG A 438 2.27 -14.65 -32.46
CA ARG A 438 3.30 -13.66 -32.14
C ARG A 438 2.80 -12.63 -31.14
N LYS A 439 1.61 -12.06 -31.35
CA LYS A 439 1.04 -11.07 -30.43
C LYS A 439 0.89 -11.59 -29.00
N LEU A 440 0.48 -12.85 -28.80
CA LEU A 440 0.43 -13.44 -27.46
C LEU A 440 1.82 -13.68 -26.87
N ASN A 441 2.78 -14.15 -27.66
CA ASN A 441 4.15 -14.34 -27.22
C ASN A 441 4.80 -13.01 -26.79
N ASP A 442 4.62 -11.95 -27.59
CA ASP A 442 5.12 -10.61 -27.29
C ASP A 442 4.51 -10.06 -25.98
N GLN A 443 3.22 -10.30 -25.73
CA GLN A 443 2.57 -9.97 -24.45
C GLN A 443 3.12 -10.78 -23.27
N ALA A 444 3.39 -12.08 -23.46
CA ALA A 444 3.93 -12.95 -22.42
C ALA A 444 5.36 -12.55 -22.03
N ASN A 445 6.18 -12.17 -23.01
CA ASN A 445 7.57 -11.76 -22.79
C ASN A 445 7.67 -10.56 -21.85
N THR A 446 6.82 -9.53 -21.97
CA THR A 446 6.90 -8.31 -21.13
C THR A 446 6.99 -8.56 -19.61
N LEU A 447 6.31 -9.59 -19.08
CA LEU A 447 6.35 -9.95 -17.66
C LEU A 447 7.60 -10.76 -17.31
N VAL A 448 8.02 -11.63 -18.22
CA VAL A 448 9.22 -12.47 -18.08
C VAL A 448 10.48 -11.64 -18.19
N ASP A 449 10.49 -10.63 -19.06
CA ASP A 449 11.61 -9.74 -19.30
C ASP A 449 11.90 -8.89 -18.06
N LEU A 450 10.88 -8.41 -17.33
CA LEU A 450 11.08 -7.73 -16.04
C LEU A 450 11.80 -8.63 -15.01
N ALA A 451 11.40 -9.91 -14.91
CA ALA A 451 12.04 -10.86 -14.00
C ALA A 451 13.47 -11.22 -14.46
N LYS A 452 13.69 -11.36 -15.77
CA LYS A 452 15.04 -11.55 -16.33
C LYS A 452 15.93 -10.34 -16.08
N THR A 453 15.43 -9.11 -16.23
CA THR A 453 16.18 -7.89 -15.93
C THR A 453 16.59 -7.84 -14.46
N GLN A 454 15.74 -8.29 -13.54
CA GLN A 454 16.11 -8.40 -12.12
C GLN A 454 17.23 -9.43 -11.91
N ASN A 455 17.17 -10.61 -12.52
CA ASN A 455 18.23 -11.61 -12.42
C ASN A 455 19.56 -11.11 -13.02
N VAL A 456 19.53 -10.58 -14.25
CA VAL A 456 20.71 -10.00 -14.91
C VAL A 456 21.31 -8.84 -14.10
N MET A 457 20.47 -8.06 -13.40
CA MET A 457 20.94 -7.01 -12.49
C MET A 457 21.63 -7.59 -11.24
N TYR A 458 21.14 -8.68 -10.67
CA TYR A 458 21.84 -9.38 -9.58
C TYR A 458 23.17 -9.97 -10.05
N ASP A 459 23.20 -10.62 -11.22
CA ASP A 459 24.42 -11.19 -11.80
C ASP A 459 25.47 -10.09 -12.05
N LEU A 460 25.05 -8.93 -12.61
CA LEU A 460 25.92 -7.78 -12.86
C LEU A 460 26.46 -7.15 -11.56
N VAL A 461 25.64 -7.02 -10.51
CA VAL A 461 26.08 -6.52 -9.19
C VAL A 461 27.06 -7.50 -8.55
N SER A 462 26.86 -8.81 -8.71
CA SER A 462 27.81 -9.82 -8.24
C SER A 462 29.16 -9.72 -8.97
N GLU A 463 29.14 -9.53 -10.30
CA GLU A 463 30.36 -9.35 -11.11
C GLU A 463 31.08 -8.03 -10.80
N LEU A 464 30.34 -6.96 -10.51
CA LEU A 464 30.89 -5.69 -10.03
C LEU A 464 31.56 -5.84 -8.65
N GLN A 465 30.91 -6.54 -7.72
CA GLN A 465 31.47 -6.75 -6.38
C GLN A 465 32.73 -7.64 -6.43
N GLU A 466 32.74 -8.70 -7.26
CA GLU A 466 33.95 -9.52 -7.49
C GLU A 466 35.09 -8.69 -8.10
N ARG A 467 34.80 -7.79 -9.05
CA ARG A 467 35.79 -6.84 -9.58
C ARG A 467 36.26 -5.84 -8.53
N SER A 468 35.40 -5.37 -7.65
CA SER A 468 35.77 -4.48 -6.53
C SER A 468 36.75 -5.19 -5.59
N GLU A 469 36.47 -6.43 -5.20
CA GLU A 469 37.36 -7.22 -4.33
C GLU A 469 38.71 -7.52 -4.98
N GLU A 470 38.77 -7.71 -6.31
CA GLU A 470 40.02 -7.84 -7.07
C GLU A 470 40.79 -6.51 -7.18
N LEU A 471 40.09 -5.37 -7.30
CA LEU A 471 40.71 -4.05 -7.29
C LEU A 471 41.27 -3.71 -5.91
N ASP A 472 40.52 -3.97 -4.83
CA ASP A 472 40.97 -3.78 -3.44
C ASP A 472 42.24 -4.60 -3.16
N LYS A 473 42.30 -5.87 -3.60
CA LYS A 473 43.52 -6.69 -3.53
C LYS A 473 44.70 -6.04 -4.26
N ARG A 474 44.47 -5.51 -5.47
CA ARG A 474 45.53 -4.85 -6.26
C ARG A 474 46.02 -3.57 -5.59
N ILE A 475 45.12 -2.78 -5.00
CA ILE A 475 45.45 -1.59 -4.22
C ILE A 475 46.31 -1.99 -3.00
N GLY A 476 45.91 -3.01 -2.23
CA GLY A 476 46.73 -3.53 -1.13
C GLY A 476 48.13 -3.96 -1.59
N THR A 477 48.27 -4.68 -2.71
CA THR A 477 49.59 -5.04 -3.25
C THR A 477 50.40 -3.86 -3.81
N LEU A 478 49.78 -2.70 -4.05
CA LEU A 478 50.45 -1.45 -4.40
C LEU A 478 50.89 -0.70 -3.15
N GLU A 479 50.06 -0.68 -2.11
CA GLU A 479 50.40 -0.15 -0.78
C GLU A 479 51.59 -0.91 -0.17
N ASP A 480 51.57 -2.25 -0.15
CA ASP A 480 52.70 -3.09 0.29
C ASP A 480 54.03 -2.73 -0.43
N LYS A 481 53.95 -2.44 -1.73
CA LYS A 481 55.12 -2.04 -2.54
C LYS A 481 55.55 -0.62 -2.24
N LEU A 482 54.61 0.29 -1.99
CA LEU A 482 54.89 1.67 -1.62
C LEU A 482 55.57 1.75 -0.25
N ASP A 483 55.12 0.94 0.71
CA ASP A 483 55.72 0.81 2.03
C ASP A 483 57.12 0.19 1.95
N SER A 484 57.31 -0.85 1.12
CA SER A 484 58.63 -1.42 0.85
C SER A 484 59.61 -0.39 0.25
N VAL A 485 59.16 0.44 -0.71
CA VAL A 485 59.95 1.54 -1.27
C VAL A 485 60.23 2.62 -0.23
N THR A 486 59.25 2.96 0.62
CA THR A 486 59.39 3.95 1.68
C THR A 486 60.38 3.50 2.75
N GLY A 487 60.31 2.24 3.21
CA GLY A 487 61.29 1.64 4.11
C GLY A 487 62.69 1.58 3.50
N SER A 488 62.80 1.26 2.21
CA SER A 488 64.08 1.29 1.47
C SER A 488 64.68 2.69 1.42
N LEU A 489 63.86 3.73 1.19
CA LEU A 489 64.26 5.14 1.22
C LEU A 489 64.66 5.61 2.63
N GLN A 490 64.00 5.13 3.68
CA GLN A 490 64.36 5.43 5.07
C GLN A 490 65.64 4.71 5.53
N ALA A 491 65.93 3.52 5.01
CA ALA A 491 67.18 2.79 5.27
C ALA A 491 68.39 3.38 4.51
N LEU A 492 68.14 4.05 3.38
CA LEU A 492 69.15 4.58 2.45
C LEU A 492 70.20 5.50 3.12
N PRO A 493 69.84 6.47 3.98
CA PRO A 493 70.81 7.28 4.71
C PRO A 493 71.72 6.48 5.64
N CYS A 494 71.20 5.42 6.27
CA CYS A 494 71.98 4.55 7.15
C CYS A 494 72.99 3.71 6.35
N LEU A 495 72.56 3.14 5.22
CA LEU A 495 73.42 2.39 4.30
C LEU A 495 74.50 3.29 3.66
N ILE A 496 74.17 4.53 3.29
CA ILE A 496 75.15 5.53 2.84
C ILE A 496 76.16 5.83 3.94
N SER A 497 75.71 6.05 5.18
CA SER A 497 76.60 6.30 6.32
C SER A 497 77.55 5.12 6.55
N GLN A 498 77.04 3.88 6.54
CA GLN A 498 77.85 2.66 6.65
C GLN A 498 78.88 2.54 5.53
N ALA A 499 78.48 2.76 4.28
CA ALA A 499 79.38 2.72 3.12
C ALA A 499 80.48 3.80 3.21
N ILE A 500 80.17 5.01 3.66
CA ILE A 500 81.15 6.08 3.89
C ILE A 500 82.14 5.68 5.00
N THR A 501 81.66 5.16 6.13
CA THR A 501 82.55 4.68 7.21
C THR A 501 83.42 3.51 6.78
N GLN A 502 82.89 2.59 5.98
CA GLN A 502 83.64 1.45 5.46
C GLN A 502 84.69 1.89 4.44
N GLN A 503 84.37 2.84 3.55
CA GLN A 503 85.34 3.43 2.63
C GLN A 503 86.44 4.20 3.38
N GLN A 504 86.14 4.86 4.51
CA GLN A 504 87.15 5.45 5.38
C GLN A 504 88.03 4.40 6.07
N GLN A 505 87.46 3.28 6.52
CA GLN A 505 88.21 2.16 7.10
C GLN A 505 89.12 1.49 6.06
N ASP A 506 88.61 1.16 4.87
CA ASP A 506 89.41 0.58 3.77
C ASP A 506 90.55 1.53 3.33
N PHE A 507 90.32 2.85 3.35
CA PHE A 507 91.36 3.84 3.07
C PHE A 507 92.43 3.90 4.17
N LEU A 508 92.06 3.74 5.44
CA LEU A 508 92.99 3.67 6.57
C LEU A 508 93.78 2.35 6.57
N ASP A 509 93.14 1.21 6.35
CA ASP A 509 93.82 -0.09 6.26
C ASP A 509 94.73 -0.17 5.03
N GLY A 510 94.33 0.43 3.90
CA GLY A 510 95.21 0.63 2.73
C GLY A 510 96.44 1.50 3.01
N PHE A 511 96.37 2.39 4.01
CA PHE A 511 97.51 3.18 4.49
C PHE A 511 98.44 2.35 5.38
N VAL A 512 97.88 1.52 6.27
CA VAL A 512 98.61 0.61 7.17
C VAL A 512 99.33 -0.50 6.37
N HIS A 513 98.68 -1.07 5.35
CA HIS A 513 99.26 -2.14 4.53
C HIS A 513 100.43 -1.70 3.63
N ARG A 514 100.74 -0.40 3.51
CA ARG A 514 101.90 0.08 2.74
C ARG A 514 103.25 -0.11 3.46
N PHE A 515 103.25 -0.49 4.75
CA PHE A 515 104.46 -0.57 5.59
C PHE A 515 104.71 -1.96 6.24
N ARG A 516 104.84 -3.04 5.46
CA ARG A 516 105.59 -4.24 5.91
C ARG A 516 106.09 -5.18 4.79
N PRO A 517 107.35 -5.64 4.80
CA PRO A 517 107.89 -6.60 3.82
C PRO A 517 107.72 -8.08 4.22
N ALA A 518 108.07 -8.98 3.29
CA ALA A 518 107.57 -10.37 3.17
C ALA A 518 108.37 -11.48 3.87
N SER A 519 107.71 -12.64 4.10
CA SER A 519 108.35 -13.98 4.13
C SER A 519 107.38 -15.18 3.98
N LEU A 520 107.55 -15.94 2.88
CA LEU A 520 107.52 -17.42 2.71
C LEU A 520 106.39 -18.36 3.24
N ALA A 521 105.92 -19.22 2.31
CA ALA A 521 105.55 -20.66 2.45
C ALA A 521 104.36 -21.09 3.34
N SER A 522 103.74 -22.27 3.21
CA SER A 522 103.46 -23.19 2.07
C SER A 522 102.38 -24.23 2.51
N GLU A 523 101.59 -24.73 1.55
CA GLU A 523 100.96 -26.07 1.52
C GLU A 523 99.93 -26.64 2.54
N ARG A 524 99.14 -27.58 1.98
CA ARG A 524 98.38 -28.73 2.56
C ARG A 524 97.23 -28.45 3.54
N SER A 525 96.00 -28.97 3.37
CA SER A 525 95.46 -30.24 2.82
C SER A 525 95.66 -31.50 3.67
N GLU A 526 94.60 -31.92 4.37
CA GLU A 526 94.04 -33.30 4.49
C GLU A 526 92.77 -33.19 5.36
N ARG A 527 91.57 -33.74 5.07
CA ARG A 527 91.07 -34.99 4.47
C ARG A 527 90.89 -36.15 5.46
N SER A 528 89.64 -36.37 5.91
CA SER A 528 88.92 -37.67 5.96
C SER A 528 87.47 -37.43 6.45
N GLU A 529 86.42 -37.84 5.72
CA GLU A 529 85.83 -39.20 5.65
C GLU A 529 85.13 -39.61 6.98
N ARG A 530 83.93 -40.25 7.02
CA ARG A 530 83.20 -41.02 6.01
C ARG A 530 81.72 -41.27 6.42
N SER A 531 80.75 -41.29 5.48
CA SER A 531 79.48 -42.08 5.43
C SER A 531 78.57 -41.46 4.34
N TRP A 532 78.35 -42.04 3.14
CA TRP A 532 77.46 -43.17 2.82
C TRP A 532 75.99 -42.91 3.31
N THR A 533 74.93 -42.85 2.50
CA THR A 533 74.67 -43.33 1.10
C THR A 533 73.58 -42.53 0.33
N SER A 534 73.65 -42.55 -1.02
CA SER A 534 72.54 -42.76 -2.03
C SER A 534 71.17 -42.01 -1.91
N THR A 535 70.52 -41.45 -2.95
CA THR A 535 70.67 -41.57 -4.42
C THR A 535 69.95 -40.41 -5.16
N THR A 536 70.43 -40.02 -6.36
CA THR A 536 69.71 -39.38 -7.51
C THR A 536 68.72 -38.22 -7.29
N ARG A 537 68.95 -37.01 -7.83
CA ARG A 537 68.57 -36.56 -9.22
C ARG A 537 67.07 -36.79 -9.57
N ARG A 538 66.33 -35.84 -10.17
CA ARG A 538 66.74 -34.76 -11.09
C ARG A 538 65.74 -33.59 -11.11
N ARG A 539 66.15 -32.42 -11.63
CA ARG A 539 65.40 -31.15 -11.69
C ARG A 539 64.99 -30.82 -13.16
N ARG A 540 63.93 -30.00 -13.33
CA ARG A 540 63.47 -29.23 -14.53
C ARG A 540 62.58 -29.94 -15.60
N SER A 541 61.29 -29.54 -15.67
CA SER A 541 60.61 -28.66 -16.68
C SER A 541 60.98 -28.75 -18.19
N PRO A 542 60.14 -28.28 -19.17
CA PRO A 542 58.67 -28.02 -19.23
C PRO A 542 57.96 -28.43 -20.58
N SER A 543 56.64 -28.13 -20.72
CA SER A 543 55.88 -27.74 -21.95
C SER A 543 55.75 -28.64 -23.20
N THR A 544 54.51 -29.04 -23.58
CA THR A 544 53.76 -28.66 -24.83
C THR A 544 52.44 -29.47 -24.98
N ALA A 545 51.50 -28.98 -25.82
CA ALA A 545 50.13 -29.51 -26.05
C ALA A 545 50.03 -30.27 -27.41
N PRO A 546 48.84 -30.63 -27.99
CA PRO A 546 47.43 -30.72 -27.54
C PRO A 546 46.74 -32.09 -27.87
N HIS A 547 45.41 -32.25 -27.70
CA HIS A 547 44.45 -32.80 -28.71
C HIS A 547 43.00 -33.05 -28.21
N THR A 548 42.03 -32.39 -28.85
CA THR A 548 40.68 -32.80 -29.36
C THR A 548 39.74 -33.85 -28.70
N SER A 549 38.42 -33.61 -28.88
CA SER A 549 37.24 -34.54 -28.83
C SER A 549 36.74 -34.99 -27.44
N SER A 550 35.46 -35.33 -27.20
CA SER A 550 34.16 -35.05 -27.86
C SER A 550 33.00 -35.43 -26.90
N ASP A 551 31.77 -35.00 -27.21
CA ASP A 551 30.45 -35.48 -26.72
C ASP A 551 30.34 -36.53 -25.59
N SER A 552 29.51 -36.23 -24.58
CA SER A 552 28.30 -37.00 -24.17
C SER A 552 27.97 -36.82 -22.67
N GLY A 553 26.73 -36.44 -22.34
CA GLY A 553 26.24 -36.32 -20.96
C GLY A 553 25.14 -35.29 -20.80
#